data_AF-A0A1Y5RY47-F1
#
_entry.id   AF-A0A1Y5RY47-F1
#
_cell.length_a   1.000
_cell.length_b   1.000
_cell.length_c   1.000
_cell.angle_alpha   90.00
_cell.angle_beta   90.00
_cell.angle_gamma   90.00
#
_symmetry.space_group_name_H-M   'P 1'
#
loop_
_entity.id
_entity.type
_entity.pdbx_description
1 polymer ?
#
loop_
_entity_poly.entity_id
_entity_poly.type
_entity_poly.pdbx_seq_one_letter_code
_entity_poly.pdbx_strand_id
1 'polypeptide(L)'
;MIGLGCGIETFAVAQRPPLLPLAQDLTSIYGTLAGMMPAYEPPEVSYLSSAAGDMTDPSGWETMAGAPVIANGWMSFPTSATTQSMRHPLAQSIPAGSRLQLTWRQRGEGGARLRLGPDIASVYVQSDGWWSAELTLGADRSHLTVECQGGSSSIEVTGISLSLVAAEPGHDIVLLMGGANMTGQWCGERADPDIDVPHALVDVVADGQIVSATAPLQHRQRNAGLGPGLAFAHRYAETALAPGRRLLLLPVARAGGRLLDPGAASVSDGARAGWHPSNTLTGAADLFSQALADAQAAVALNPAQNRVVCAYWSGGEAEVLDTFAVDAYQAALRNHLIPALRAGLGAPDLPIVISGANPASVPPSWRMAEAALDQDSLGLAATPFVVHEPWDDGWGDGTRPNPGTPAEALYFSGSANRLRGVAAARCITERLIGLRRLSVIGEIDIITTTVSIAA
;
A
#
# COMPACT_ATOMS: atom_id res chain seq x y z
N MET A 1 -30.54 -7.93 -50.96
CA MET A 1 -31.01 -8.85 -49.91
C MET A 1 -29.87 -9.82 -49.66
N ILE A 2 -28.99 -9.48 -48.72
CA ILE A 2 -27.74 -10.20 -48.43
C ILE A 2 -27.86 -10.61 -46.96
N GLY A 3 -27.91 -11.92 -46.71
CA GLY A 3 -28.02 -12.49 -45.38
C GLY A 3 -26.70 -12.40 -44.64
N LEU A 4 -26.73 -11.81 -43.44
CA LEU A 4 -25.64 -11.86 -42.47
C LEU A 4 -25.81 -13.12 -41.62
N GLY A 5 -24.89 -14.07 -41.79
CA GLY A 5 -24.72 -15.19 -40.86
C GLY A 5 -23.79 -14.77 -39.74
N CYS A 6 -24.31 -14.73 -38.51
CA CYS A 6 -23.57 -14.40 -37.30
C CYS A 6 -22.78 -15.65 -36.84
N GLY A 7 -21.49 -15.71 -37.17
CA GLY A 7 -20.54 -16.58 -36.47
C GLY A 7 -20.08 -15.87 -35.20
N ILE A 8 -20.46 -16.40 -34.04
CA ILE A 8 -19.92 -15.98 -32.74
C ILE A 8 -18.55 -16.64 -32.62
N GLU A 9 -17.50 -15.89 -32.98
CA GLU A 9 -16.14 -16.25 -32.58
C GLU A 9 -15.99 -15.90 -31.09
N THR A 10 -15.75 -16.94 -30.30
CA THR A 10 -15.25 -16.88 -28.93
C THR A 10 -14.02 -15.98 -28.87
N PHE A 11 -14.14 -14.80 -28.25
CA PHE A 11 -12.98 -14.00 -27.86
C PHE A 11 -12.14 -14.82 -26.88
N ALA A 12 -11.01 -15.31 -27.38
CA ALA A 12 -10.04 -16.07 -26.61
C ALA A 12 -9.40 -15.18 -25.54
N VAL A 13 -9.33 -15.73 -24.32
CA VAL A 13 -8.58 -15.27 -23.15
C VAL A 13 -7.07 -15.34 -23.44
N ALA A 14 -6.59 -14.53 -24.37
CA ALA A 14 -5.22 -14.65 -24.89
C ALA A 14 -4.56 -13.29 -25.04
N GLN A 15 -4.23 -12.66 -23.91
CA GLN A 15 -2.92 -12.03 -23.68
C GLN A 15 -2.60 -12.12 -22.18
N ARG A 16 -2.00 -13.24 -21.76
CA ARG A 16 -1.34 -13.30 -20.45
C ARG A 16 -0.15 -12.34 -20.49
N PRO A 17 0.12 -11.54 -19.45
CA PRO A 17 1.42 -10.90 -19.32
C PRO A 17 2.53 -11.97 -19.37
N PRO A 18 3.71 -11.67 -19.93
CA PRO A 18 4.80 -12.63 -20.01
C PRO A 18 5.15 -13.16 -18.61
N LEU A 19 5.44 -14.46 -18.52
CA LEU A 19 5.97 -15.10 -17.31
C LEU A 19 7.22 -14.32 -16.87
N LEU A 20 7.21 -13.82 -15.63
CA LEU A 20 8.39 -13.21 -15.03
C LEU A 20 9.46 -14.28 -14.75
N PRO A 21 10.76 -14.02 -14.99
CA PRO A 21 11.81 -14.98 -14.66
C PRO A 21 11.93 -15.28 -13.15
N LEU A 22 12.63 -16.38 -12.85
CA LEU A 22 12.88 -16.93 -11.50
C LEU A 22 13.32 -15.87 -10.48
N ALA A 23 13.12 -16.15 -9.19
CA ALA A 23 13.32 -15.24 -8.06
C ALA A 23 14.63 -14.42 -8.01
N GLN A 24 15.71 -14.89 -8.63
CA GLN A 24 16.97 -14.13 -8.72
C GLN A 24 16.87 -12.88 -9.63
N ASP A 25 15.89 -12.85 -10.53
CA ASP A 25 15.58 -11.71 -11.40
C ASP A 25 14.43 -10.86 -10.85
N LEU A 26 13.72 -11.25 -9.78
CA LEU A 26 12.60 -10.48 -9.26
C LEU A 26 13.00 -9.09 -8.76
N THR A 27 14.19 -8.91 -8.19
CA THR A 27 14.68 -7.57 -7.81
C THR A 27 15.02 -6.72 -9.04
N SER A 28 15.49 -7.33 -10.13
CA SER A 28 15.77 -6.66 -11.42
C SER A 28 14.47 -6.31 -12.16
N ILE A 29 13.50 -7.21 -12.16
CA ILE A 29 12.16 -6.99 -12.73
C ILE A 29 11.40 -5.98 -11.89
N TYR A 30 11.49 -6.06 -10.55
CA TYR A 30 10.92 -5.03 -9.69
C TYR A 30 11.65 -3.73 -9.89
N GLY A 31 12.99 -3.71 -10.05
CA GLY A 31 13.74 -2.52 -10.46
C GLY A 31 13.40 -2.02 -11.87
N THR A 32 12.89 -2.87 -12.75
CA THR A 32 12.43 -2.51 -14.11
C THR A 32 10.98 -2.02 -14.09
N LEU A 33 10.09 -2.67 -13.32
CA LEU A 33 8.70 -2.27 -13.10
C LEU A 33 8.61 -1.03 -12.20
N ALA A 34 9.50 -0.90 -11.22
CA ALA A 34 9.72 0.27 -10.37
C ALA A 34 10.63 1.30 -11.05
N GLY A 35 11.46 0.92 -12.01
CA GLY A 35 12.11 1.85 -12.94
C GLY A 35 11.17 2.35 -14.04
N MET A 36 10.05 1.65 -14.25
CA MET A 36 8.86 2.11 -14.96
C MET A 36 7.86 2.81 -14.02
N MET A 37 8.02 2.70 -12.70
CA MET A 37 7.41 3.67 -11.79
C MET A 37 8.20 4.96 -11.97
N PRO A 38 7.53 6.10 -12.14
CA PRO A 38 8.24 7.37 -12.22
C PRO A 38 9.13 7.50 -10.99
N ALA A 39 10.39 7.94 -11.19
CA ALA A 39 11.20 8.47 -10.10
C ALA A 39 10.31 9.43 -9.33
N TYR A 40 10.29 9.35 -7.98
CA TYR A 40 9.45 10.15 -7.10
C TYR A 40 9.10 11.50 -7.74
N GLU A 41 7.92 11.61 -8.34
CA GLU A 41 7.45 12.89 -8.85
C GLU A 41 6.84 13.57 -7.64
N PRO A 42 7.50 14.61 -7.09
CA PRO A 42 6.87 15.37 -6.04
C PRO A 42 5.46 15.79 -6.50
N PRO A 43 4.48 15.84 -5.59
CA PRO A 43 3.16 16.38 -5.94
C PRO A 43 3.33 17.75 -6.59
N GLU A 44 2.38 18.17 -7.44
CA GLU A 44 2.42 19.40 -8.27
C GLU A 44 2.89 20.67 -7.55
N VAL A 45 2.88 20.69 -6.20
CA VAL A 45 3.50 21.71 -5.36
C VAL A 45 4.44 21.08 -4.32
N SER A 46 5.67 20.76 -4.70
CA SER A 46 6.78 20.54 -3.74
C SER A 46 7.54 21.84 -3.50
N TYR A 47 7.87 22.09 -2.23
CA TYR A 47 8.63 23.27 -1.82
C TYR A 47 10.15 23.07 -1.89
N LEU A 48 10.59 21.84 -2.21
CA LEU A 48 11.96 21.47 -2.54
C LEU A 48 12.02 20.98 -3.99
N SER A 49 13.10 21.30 -4.71
CA SER A 49 13.40 20.63 -5.98
C SER A 49 13.74 19.16 -5.70
N SER A 50 13.53 18.26 -6.67
CA SER A 50 13.97 16.86 -6.54
C SER A 50 15.47 16.79 -6.23
N ALA A 51 16.31 17.59 -6.90
CA ALA A 51 17.75 17.60 -6.64
C ALA A 51 18.12 18.00 -5.20
N ALA A 52 17.44 19.00 -4.62
CA ALA A 52 17.66 19.40 -3.23
C ALA A 52 17.07 18.40 -2.22
N GLY A 53 15.94 17.78 -2.55
CA GLY A 53 15.28 16.76 -1.74
C GLY A 53 16.07 15.46 -1.67
N ASP A 54 16.59 15.00 -2.81
CA ASP A 54 17.39 13.78 -2.96
C ASP A 54 18.87 14.00 -2.60
N MET A 55 19.23 15.21 -2.14
CA MET A 55 20.60 15.60 -1.76
C MET A 55 21.63 15.41 -2.88
N THR A 56 21.20 15.37 -4.14
CA THR A 56 22.10 15.27 -5.30
C THR A 56 22.67 16.64 -5.69
N ASP A 57 21.99 17.72 -5.29
CA ASP A 57 22.53 19.08 -5.32
C ASP A 57 22.67 19.63 -3.89
N PRO A 58 23.89 19.83 -3.37
CA PRO A 58 24.11 20.43 -2.06
C PRO A 58 23.86 21.95 -2.06
N SER A 59 23.63 22.58 -3.22
CA SER A 59 23.43 24.02 -3.29
C SER A 59 22.22 24.46 -2.47
N GLY A 60 22.34 25.61 -1.79
CA GLY A 60 21.31 26.14 -0.90
C GLY A 60 21.29 25.56 0.51
N TRP A 61 21.95 24.43 0.78
CA TRP A 61 22.07 23.90 2.13
C TRP A 61 23.16 24.61 2.93
N GLU A 62 22.80 25.19 4.07
CA GLU A 62 23.68 25.94 4.98
C GLU A 62 23.80 25.23 6.33
N THR A 63 25.03 25.06 6.83
CA THR A 63 25.25 24.57 8.19
C THR A 63 24.94 25.67 9.20
N MET A 64 23.98 25.41 10.08
CA MET A 64 23.56 26.36 11.13
C MET A 64 24.21 26.04 12.48
N ALA A 65 24.43 24.76 12.79
CA ALA A 65 25.09 24.32 14.01
C ALA A 65 25.79 22.96 13.80
N GLY A 66 26.90 22.75 14.51
CA GLY A 66 27.65 21.50 14.47
C GLY A 66 28.54 21.35 13.25
N ALA A 67 28.79 20.11 12.84
CA ALA A 67 29.60 19.77 11.68
C ALA A 67 28.91 18.72 10.78
N PRO A 68 27.65 18.94 10.37
CA PRO A 68 27.03 18.08 9.37
C PRO A 68 27.79 18.16 8.04
N VAL A 69 27.74 17.08 7.27
CA VAL A 69 28.44 16.94 5.98
C VAL A 69 27.41 16.62 4.92
N ILE A 70 27.41 17.35 3.81
CA ILE A 70 26.62 16.97 2.63
C ILE A 70 27.56 16.38 1.59
N ALA A 71 27.18 15.22 1.07
CA ALA A 71 27.81 14.57 -0.05
C ALA A 71 26.74 14.21 -1.09
N ASN A 72 27.16 13.82 -2.29
CA ASN A 72 26.24 13.50 -3.38
C ASN A 72 25.29 12.37 -2.96
N GLY A 73 24.00 12.70 -2.77
CA GLY A 73 22.93 11.79 -2.40
C GLY A 73 22.66 11.63 -0.89
N TRP A 74 23.35 12.37 -0.01
CA TRP A 74 23.08 12.28 1.44
C TRP A 74 23.65 13.44 2.28
N MET A 75 23.02 13.65 3.43
CA MET A 75 23.42 14.58 4.49
C MET A 75 23.74 13.80 5.77
N SER A 76 24.99 13.82 6.21
CA SER A 76 25.47 13.20 7.44
C SER A 76 25.41 14.14 8.62
N PHE A 77 24.98 13.61 9.76
CA PHE A 77 25.10 14.20 11.07
C PHE A 77 25.98 13.27 11.92
N PRO A 78 27.27 13.58 12.09
CA PRO A 78 28.19 12.78 12.90
C PRO A 78 27.71 12.63 14.35
N THR A 79 28.20 11.64 15.08
CA THR A 79 27.92 11.51 16.52
C THR A 79 28.36 12.77 17.27
N SER A 80 27.41 13.43 17.95
CA SER A 80 27.66 14.65 18.71
C SER A 80 26.73 14.74 19.91
N ALA A 81 27.26 15.20 21.05
CA ALA A 81 26.45 15.52 22.23
C ALA A 81 25.62 16.80 22.06
N THR A 82 25.94 17.62 21.06
CA THR A 82 25.22 18.85 20.73
C THR A 82 24.32 18.66 19.52
N THR A 83 23.19 19.39 19.49
CA THR A 83 22.34 19.47 18.32
C THR A 83 23.10 20.05 17.14
N GLN A 84 23.01 19.37 16.01
CA GLN A 84 23.53 19.80 14.73
C GLN A 84 22.36 20.19 13.83
N SER A 85 22.57 21.13 12.93
CA SER A 85 21.49 21.59 12.08
C SER A 85 21.95 22.14 10.74
N MET A 86 21.12 21.89 9.73
CA MET A 86 21.26 22.43 8.38
C MET A 86 19.98 23.14 7.98
N ARG A 87 20.08 24.12 7.09
CA ARG A 87 18.96 24.90 6.58
C ARG A 87 18.98 24.94 5.06
N HIS A 88 17.80 24.92 4.43
CA HIS A 88 17.64 25.13 2.99
C HIS A 88 16.55 26.18 2.74
N PRO A 89 16.77 27.16 1.84
CA PRO A 89 15.73 28.09 1.42
C PRO A 89 14.67 27.35 0.58
N LEU A 90 13.40 27.64 0.81
CA LEU A 90 12.32 27.06 0.01
C LEU A 90 12.19 27.80 -1.32
N ALA A 91 11.75 27.09 -2.37
CA ALA A 91 11.52 27.69 -3.69
C ALA A 91 10.51 28.86 -3.64
N GLN A 92 9.57 28.81 -2.69
CA GLN A 92 8.61 29.86 -2.40
C GLN A 92 8.27 29.86 -0.90
N SER A 93 7.85 31.01 -0.37
CA SER A 93 7.37 31.11 1.00
C SER A 93 6.05 30.36 1.17
N ILE A 94 5.93 29.60 2.25
CA ILE A 94 4.71 28.90 2.63
C ILE A 94 3.94 29.77 3.62
N PRO A 95 2.67 30.11 3.35
CA PRO A 95 1.85 30.91 4.27
C PRO A 95 1.52 30.18 5.58
N ALA A 96 1.32 30.95 6.64
CA ALA A 96 0.71 30.47 7.89
C ALA A 96 -0.64 29.78 7.63
N GLY A 97 -0.98 28.79 8.45
CA GLY A 97 -2.18 27.96 8.30
C GLY A 97 -2.08 26.88 7.23
N SER A 98 -1.04 26.87 6.39
CA SER A 98 -0.80 25.80 5.43
C SER A 98 -0.57 24.48 6.15
N ARG A 99 -1.24 23.43 5.66
CA ARG A 99 -1.05 22.06 6.13
C ARG A 99 -0.08 21.37 5.18
N LEU A 100 0.98 20.78 5.71
CA LEU A 100 2.10 20.25 4.95
C LEU A 100 2.36 18.80 5.34
N GLN A 101 2.82 18.01 4.37
CA GLN A 101 3.34 16.68 4.58
C GLN A 101 4.84 16.74 4.36
N LEU A 102 5.58 16.42 5.41
CA LEU A 102 7.01 16.27 5.42
C LEU A 102 7.33 14.78 5.45
N THR A 103 8.09 14.30 4.46
CA THR A 103 8.55 12.92 4.39
C THR A 103 10.07 12.92 4.28
N TRP A 104 10.75 12.06 5.02
CA TRP A 104 12.21 11.94 4.91
C TRP A 104 12.67 10.52 5.08
N ARG A 105 13.85 10.23 4.54
CA ARG A 105 14.55 8.96 4.69
C ARG A 105 15.78 9.16 5.56
N GLN A 106 15.95 8.30 6.56
CA GLN A 106 17.15 8.29 7.38
C GLN A 106 17.83 6.91 7.43
N ARG A 107 19.14 6.92 7.69
CA ARG A 107 19.97 5.75 8.03
C ARG A 107 20.77 6.04 9.30
N GLY A 108 21.03 5.04 10.12
CA GLY A 108 21.73 5.13 11.41
C GLY A 108 20.83 4.88 12.62
N GLU A 109 21.44 4.47 13.74
CA GLU A 109 20.76 4.13 15.01
C GLU A 109 20.49 5.36 15.90
N GLY A 110 20.48 6.57 15.32
CA GLY A 110 20.16 7.81 16.03
C GLY A 110 18.77 8.35 15.66
N GLY A 111 18.30 9.39 16.37
CA GLY A 111 17.10 10.14 15.97
C GLY A 111 17.40 11.48 15.29
N ALA A 112 16.91 11.65 14.06
CA ALA A 112 16.81 12.95 13.40
C ALA A 112 15.53 13.68 13.83
N ARG A 113 15.55 15.01 13.76
CA ARG A 113 14.42 15.89 14.02
C ARG A 113 14.33 16.95 12.92
N LEU A 114 13.39 16.81 12.00
CA LEU A 114 13.15 17.87 11.03
C LEU A 114 12.26 18.97 11.62
N ARG A 115 12.53 20.23 11.24
CA ARG A 115 11.86 21.43 11.76
C ARG A 115 11.52 22.42 10.65
N LEU A 116 10.31 22.94 10.68
CA LEU A 116 9.90 24.12 9.91
C LEU A 116 9.67 25.27 10.89
N GLY A 117 10.76 25.78 11.47
CA GLY A 117 10.75 26.86 12.47
C GLY A 117 10.58 26.39 13.93
N PRO A 118 10.05 27.25 14.83
CA PRO A 118 9.76 26.90 16.22
C PRO A 118 8.60 25.90 16.40
N ASP A 119 7.68 25.82 15.44
CA ASP A 119 6.53 24.90 15.46
C ASP A 119 6.99 23.53 14.93
N ILE A 120 6.89 22.47 15.74
CA ILE A 120 7.46 21.17 15.38
C ILE A 120 6.55 20.04 15.81
N ALA A 121 6.30 19.12 14.88
CA ALA A 121 6.06 17.72 15.17
C ALA A 121 7.40 17.07 15.54
N SER A 122 7.64 16.81 16.83
CA SER A 122 8.82 16.08 17.28
C SER A 122 8.59 14.60 17.03
N VAL A 123 9.03 14.09 15.88
CA VAL A 123 9.16 12.64 15.71
C VAL A 123 10.63 12.32 15.82
N TYR A 124 11.05 11.94 17.02
CA TYR A 124 12.38 11.39 17.24
C TYR A 124 12.33 9.92 16.90
N VAL A 125 13.05 9.50 15.87
CA VAL A 125 12.96 8.12 15.40
C VAL A 125 14.31 7.46 15.35
N GLN A 126 14.47 6.33 16.04
CA GLN A 126 15.75 5.65 16.23
C GLN A 126 16.01 4.52 15.22
N SER A 127 15.38 4.54 14.04
CA SER A 127 15.51 3.44 13.08
C SER A 127 15.63 3.91 11.64
N ASP A 128 16.37 3.13 10.86
CA ASP A 128 16.48 3.25 9.41
C ASP A 128 15.11 3.20 8.75
N GLY A 129 14.94 3.97 7.67
CA GLY A 129 13.77 3.89 6.81
C GLY A 129 13.13 5.25 6.54
N TRP A 130 11.88 5.18 6.08
CA TRP A 130 11.06 6.33 5.76
C TRP A 130 10.22 6.77 6.95
N TRP A 131 10.14 8.08 7.10
CA TRP A 131 9.38 8.76 8.14
C TRP A 131 8.56 9.86 7.54
N SER A 132 7.46 10.19 8.21
CA SER A 132 6.63 11.32 7.81
C SER A 132 6.06 12.04 9.02
N ALA A 133 5.71 13.30 8.79
CA ALA A 133 4.93 14.10 9.71
C ALA A 133 4.01 15.01 8.91
N GLU A 134 2.77 15.14 9.37
CA GLU A 134 1.93 16.25 8.94
C GLU A 134 2.04 17.40 9.93
N LEU A 135 2.03 18.62 9.41
CA LEU A 135 2.20 19.83 10.20
C LEU A 135 1.35 20.97 9.65
N THR A 136 0.75 21.74 10.55
CA THR A 136 0.09 23.00 10.24
C THR A 136 0.98 24.14 10.68
N LEU A 137 1.33 25.03 9.74
CA LEU A 137 2.24 26.13 10.04
C LEU A 137 1.57 27.20 10.90
N GLY A 138 2.19 27.59 12.01
CA GLY A 138 1.72 28.71 12.84
C GLY A 138 2.11 30.09 12.29
N ALA A 139 3.09 30.15 11.40
CA ALA A 139 3.59 31.37 10.78
C ALA A 139 4.17 31.07 9.39
N ASP A 140 4.37 32.10 8.58
CA ASP A 140 4.99 31.97 7.27
C ASP A 140 6.40 31.36 7.38
N ARG A 141 6.76 30.51 6.40
CA ARG A 141 8.04 29.82 6.34
C ARG A 141 8.69 29.95 4.98
N SER A 142 9.94 30.38 4.96
CA SER A 142 10.76 30.49 3.76
C SER A 142 11.96 29.53 3.77
N HIS A 143 12.11 28.72 4.82
CA HIS A 143 13.24 27.81 4.98
C HIS A 143 12.80 26.51 5.63
N LEU A 144 13.41 25.41 5.23
CA LEU A 144 13.42 24.14 5.93
C LEU A 144 14.65 24.05 6.81
N THR A 145 14.52 23.54 8.04
CA THR A 145 15.67 23.24 8.91
C THR A 145 15.66 21.76 9.28
N VAL A 146 16.77 21.07 9.06
CA VAL A 146 16.97 19.69 9.52
C VAL A 146 17.83 19.77 10.75
N GLU A 147 17.32 19.35 11.90
CA GLU A 147 18.10 19.21 13.12
C GLU A 147 18.35 17.73 13.41
N CYS A 148 19.50 17.44 13.97
CA CYS A 148 19.83 16.09 14.42
C CYS A 148 20.52 16.22 15.76
N GLN A 149 20.08 15.42 16.73
CA GLN A 149 20.81 15.22 17.96
C GLN A 149 21.38 13.81 17.92
N GLY A 150 22.70 13.72 17.71
CA GLY A 150 23.38 12.45 17.51
C GLY A 150 23.11 11.48 18.66
N GLY A 151 22.69 10.26 18.31
CA GLY A 151 22.67 9.12 19.23
C GLY A 151 24.08 8.53 19.38
N SER A 152 24.19 7.24 19.67
CA SER A 152 25.47 6.51 19.70
C SER A 152 26.13 6.35 18.33
N SER A 153 25.44 6.69 17.23
CA SER A 153 25.90 6.57 15.84
C SER A 153 25.57 7.81 15.02
N SER A 154 26.23 7.95 13.85
CA SER A 154 25.91 8.98 12.87
C SER A 154 24.55 8.73 12.25
N ILE A 155 23.85 9.82 11.88
CA ILE A 155 22.59 9.75 11.12
C ILE A 155 22.84 10.30 9.73
N GLU A 156 22.30 9.63 8.72
CA GLU A 156 22.31 10.10 7.34
C GLU A 156 20.88 10.36 6.90
N VAL A 157 20.60 11.57 6.42
CA VAL A 157 19.35 11.89 5.73
C VAL A 157 19.61 11.79 4.23
N THR A 158 18.88 10.90 3.57
CA THR A 158 19.12 10.53 2.15
C THR A 158 18.01 10.99 1.21
N GLY A 159 16.92 11.54 1.77
CA GLY A 159 15.81 12.07 0.99
C GLY A 159 14.91 12.92 1.88
N ILE A 160 14.43 14.05 1.37
CA ILE A 160 13.43 14.90 2.02
C ILE A 160 12.44 15.39 0.97
N SER A 161 11.16 15.25 1.28
CA SER A 161 10.07 15.87 0.54
C SER A 161 9.21 16.74 1.45
N LEU A 162 8.81 17.89 0.94
CA LEU A 162 7.91 18.82 1.59
C LEU A 162 6.81 19.25 0.63
N SER A 163 5.58 18.85 0.92
CA SER A 163 4.43 19.05 0.04
C SER A 163 3.22 19.65 0.75
N LEU A 164 2.39 20.38 0.01
CA LEU A 164 1.12 20.91 0.51
C LEU A 164 0.07 19.79 0.61
N VAL A 165 -0.61 19.73 1.75
CA VAL A 165 -1.77 18.86 1.97
C VAL A 165 -3.02 19.72 1.90
N ALA A 166 -4.01 19.29 1.11
CA ALA A 166 -5.33 19.93 1.13
C ALA A 166 -5.86 19.98 2.57
N ALA A 167 -6.50 21.08 2.97
CA ALA A 167 -6.95 21.26 4.35
C ALA A 167 -7.87 20.11 4.81
N GLU A 168 -8.73 19.61 3.92
CA GLU A 168 -9.60 18.45 4.12
C GLU A 168 -9.69 17.65 2.82
N PRO A 169 -8.75 16.73 2.56
CA PRO A 169 -8.84 15.88 1.38
C PRO A 169 -9.98 14.87 1.57
N GLY A 170 -10.77 14.68 0.52
CA GLY A 170 -11.66 13.54 0.43
C GLY A 170 -10.85 12.26 0.20
N HIS A 171 -11.12 11.21 0.98
CA HIS A 171 -10.39 9.95 0.87
C HIS A 171 -11.16 8.89 0.08
N ASP A 172 -10.47 8.26 -0.87
CA ASP A 172 -10.82 6.93 -1.33
C ASP A 172 -10.26 5.94 -0.30
N ILE A 173 -11.12 5.13 0.32
CA ILE A 173 -10.76 4.25 1.43
C ILE A 173 -10.67 2.80 0.93
N VAL A 174 -9.57 2.13 1.27
CA VAL A 174 -9.31 0.73 0.93
C VAL A 174 -9.16 -0.08 2.20
N LEU A 175 -10.00 -1.11 2.37
CA LEU A 175 -9.86 -2.05 3.47
C LEU A 175 -8.85 -3.13 3.10
N LEU A 176 -7.81 -3.32 3.90
CA LEU A 176 -6.83 -4.38 3.74
C LEU A 176 -7.13 -5.50 4.75
N MET A 177 -7.80 -6.55 4.28
CA MET A 177 -8.41 -7.61 5.10
C MET A 177 -7.76 -8.98 4.87
N GLY A 178 -7.92 -9.86 5.87
CA GLY A 178 -7.51 -11.27 5.78
C GLY A 178 -6.41 -11.66 6.76
N GLY A 179 -5.51 -12.53 6.30
CA GLY A 179 -4.54 -13.28 7.10
C GLY A 179 -3.10 -12.78 7.01
N ALA A 180 -2.16 -13.71 7.14
CA ALA A 180 -0.72 -13.42 7.20
C ALA A 180 -0.17 -12.82 5.90
N ASN A 181 -0.72 -13.23 4.75
CA ASN A 181 -0.29 -12.73 3.45
C ASN A 181 -0.72 -11.28 3.20
N MET A 182 -1.83 -10.83 3.79
CA MET A 182 -2.19 -9.41 3.79
C MET A 182 -1.29 -8.60 4.72
N THR A 183 -0.98 -9.13 5.91
CA THR A 183 -0.09 -8.44 6.88
C THR A 183 1.39 -8.50 6.52
N GLY A 184 1.76 -9.26 5.49
CA GLY A 184 3.15 -9.54 5.15
C GLY A 184 3.90 -10.32 6.23
N GLN A 185 3.19 -10.94 7.17
CA GLN A 185 3.86 -11.70 8.23
C GLN A 185 4.59 -12.88 7.61
N TRP A 186 5.81 -13.11 8.11
CA TRP A 186 6.69 -14.16 7.58
C TRP A 186 7.02 -14.00 6.09
N CYS A 187 6.99 -12.78 5.54
CA CYS A 187 7.52 -12.57 4.20
C CYS A 187 9.05 -12.75 4.09
N GLY A 188 9.78 -12.70 5.21
CA GLY A 188 11.24 -12.93 5.22
C GLY A 188 12.06 -11.78 4.64
N GLU A 189 11.41 -10.70 4.22
CA GLU A 189 12.03 -9.46 3.77
C GLU A 189 11.69 -8.30 4.72
N ARG A 190 12.61 -7.34 4.81
CA ARG A 190 12.37 -6.05 5.47
C ARG A 190 11.99 -5.01 4.42
N ALA A 191 11.33 -3.94 4.87
CA ALA A 191 11.14 -2.77 4.03
C ALA A 191 12.49 -2.31 3.46
N ASP A 192 12.53 -2.21 2.15
CA ASP A 192 13.66 -1.65 1.41
C ASP A 192 13.34 -0.19 1.17
N PRO A 193 14.04 0.75 1.79
CA PRO A 193 13.71 2.16 1.66
C PRO A 193 14.07 2.75 0.29
N ASP A 194 14.72 2.01 -0.63
CA ASP A 194 14.83 2.41 -2.04
C ASP A 194 13.60 1.97 -2.87
N ILE A 195 12.84 1.00 -2.39
CA ILE A 195 11.71 0.39 -3.11
C ILE A 195 10.36 0.79 -2.49
N ASP A 196 10.26 0.72 -1.17
CA ASP A 196 9.06 0.96 -0.36
C ASP A 196 8.97 2.44 0.06
N VAL A 197 9.12 3.33 -0.91
CA VAL A 197 9.03 4.79 -0.74
C VAL A 197 7.58 5.18 -0.39
N PRO A 198 7.31 6.12 0.53
CA PRO A 198 5.95 6.61 0.78
C PRO A 198 5.43 7.44 -0.38
N HIS A 199 4.15 7.30 -0.70
CA HIS A 199 3.49 8.14 -1.70
C HIS A 199 2.77 9.32 -1.04
N ALA A 200 2.95 10.54 -1.57
CA ALA A 200 2.43 11.77 -0.98
C ALA A 200 0.88 11.87 -0.97
N LEU A 201 0.18 11.01 -1.71
CA LEU A 201 -1.29 10.91 -1.72
C LEU A 201 -1.82 9.67 -1.01
N VAL A 202 -0.97 8.91 -0.33
CA VAL A 202 -1.36 7.68 0.35
C VAL A 202 -1.15 7.82 1.86
N ASP A 203 -2.26 7.69 2.57
CA ASP A 203 -2.31 7.68 4.02
C ASP A 203 -2.68 6.30 4.54
N VAL A 204 -2.46 6.10 5.83
CA VAL A 204 -2.85 4.91 6.59
C VAL A 204 -3.45 5.32 7.92
N VAL A 205 -4.45 4.57 8.39
CA VAL A 205 -4.86 4.66 9.80
C VAL A 205 -3.90 3.84 10.66
N ALA A 206 -3.14 4.51 11.52
CA ALA A 206 -2.25 3.91 12.50
C ALA A 206 -2.56 4.48 13.89
N ASP A 207 -2.80 3.62 14.88
CA ASP A 207 -3.11 4.00 16.27
C ASP A 207 -4.22 5.06 16.40
N GLY A 208 -5.24 4.99 15.54
CA GLY A 208 -6.37 5.91 15.53
C GLY A 208 -6.10 7.27 14.87
N GLN A 209 -4.94 7.44 14.25
CA GLN A 209 -4.55 8.65 13.52
C GLN A 209 -4.37 8.36 12.03
N ILE A 210 -4.64 9.36 11.19
CA ILE A 210 -4.29 9.33 9.77
C ILE A 210 -2.88 9.88 9.64
N VAL A 211 -1.97 9.09 9.08
CA VAL A 211 -0.56 9.44 8.83
C VAL A 211 -0.15 8.96 7.44
N SER A 212 1.00 9.42 6.92
CA SER A 212 1.52 8.88 5.65
C SER A 212 1.73 7.37 5.74
N ALA A 213 1.36 6.65 4.70
CA ALA A 213 1.60 5.21 4.65
C ALA A 213 3.09 4.91 4.49
N THR A 214 3.66 4.20 5.47
CA THR A 214 5.03 3.66 5.42
C THR A 214 4.99 2.14 5.60
N ALA A 215 5.88 1.42 4.92
CA ALA A 215 6.03 -0.02 5.12
C ALA A 215 6.93 -0.32 6.34
N PRO A 216 6.67 -1.40 7.10
CA PRO A 216 5.50 -2.27 7.03
C PRO A 216 4.24 -1.57 7.58
N LEU A 217 3.09 -1.79 6.93
CA LEU A 217 1.82 -1.25 7.40
C LEU A 217 1.46 -1.87 8.75
N GLN A 218 1.08 -1.04 9.72
CA GLN A 218 0.69 -1.50 11.05
C GLN A 218 -0.74 -2.04 11.02
N HIS A 219 -0.85 -3.35 10.85
CA HIS A 219 -2.11 -4.07 10.96
C HIS A 219 -2.52 -4.27 12.43
N ARG A 220 -3.59 -5.04 12.70
CA ARG A 220 -4.06 -5.35 14.07
C ARG A 220 -3.13 -6.22 14.91
N GLN A 221 -1.90 -6.39 14.48
CA GLN A 221 -0.87 -7.15 15.16
C GLN A 221 0.47 -6.43 15.03
N ARG A 222 1.26 -6.51 16.10
CA ARG A 222 2.65 -6.07 16.06
C ARG A 222 3.46 -7.06 15.23
N ASN A 223 4.57 -6.60 14.65
CA ASN A 223 5.48 -7.39 13.81
C ASN A 223 4.89 -7.80 12.44
N ALA A 224 4.09 -6.93 11.83
CA ALA A 224 3.77 -7.03 10.41
C ALA A 224 5.05 -6.93 9.56
N GLY A 225 5.06 -7.61 8.42
CA GLY A 225 6.13 -7.51 7.43
C GLY A 225 5.65 -6.77 6.19
N LEU A 226 6.30 -7.01 5.07
CA LEU A 226 5.92 -6.44 3.78
C LEU A 226 4.70 -7.14 3.18
N GLY A 227 3.53 -6.55 3.40
CA GLY A 227 2.28 -6.95 2.75
C GLY A 227 2.06 -6.21 1.42
N PRO A 228 1.00 -6.57 0.66
CA PRO A 228 0.73 -5.99 -0.67
C PRO A 228 0.14 -4.58 -0.62
N GLY A 229 -0.25 -4.08 0.56
CA GLY A 229 -1.04 -2.86 0.72
C GLY A 229 -0.38 -1.60 0.18
N LEU A 230 0.91 -1.38 0.46
CA LEU A 230 1.59 -0.15 0.00
C LEU A 230 1.77 -0.13 -1.52
N ALA A 231 2.19 -1.24 -2.12
CA ALA A 231 2.34 -1.35 -3.57
C ALA A 231 0.99 -1.25 -4.31
N PHE A 232 -0.09 -1.80 -3.74
CA PHE A 232 -1.46 -1.55 -4.21
C PHE A 232 -1.77 -0.06 -4.21
N ALA A 233 -1.46 0.61 -3.10
CA ALA A 233 -1.81 1.99 -2.88
C ALA A 233 -1.13 2.95 -3.86
N HIS A 234 0.17 2.72 -4.11
CA HIS A 234 0.94 3.45 -5.12
C HIS A 234 0.27 3.34 -6.49
N ARG A 235 0.02 2.10 -6.92
CA ARG A 235 -0.55 1.86 -8.24
C ARG A 235 -1.96 2.44 -8.37
N TYR A 236 -2.78 2.37 -7.32
CA TYR A 236 -4.11 2.97 -7.30
C TYR A 236 -4.03 4.50 -7.37
N ALA A 237 -3.14 5.11 -6.57
CA ALA A 237 -2.94 6.56 -6.55
C ALA A 237 -2.57 7.11 -7.93
N GLU A 238 -1.70 6.40 -8.66
CA GLU A 238 -1.28 6.76 -10.02
C GLU A 238 -2.40 6.62 -11.08
N THR A 239 -3.27 5.63 -10.94
CA THR A 239 -4.13 5.18 -12.07
C THR A 239 -5.62 5.47 -11.91
N ALA A 240 -6.11 5.70 -10.68
CA ALA A 240 -7.54 5.83 -10.42
C ALA A 240 -7.92 6.96 -9.47
N LEU A 241 -6.98 7.49 -8.68
CA LEU A 241 -7.28 8.53 -7.71
C LEU A 241 -7.66 9.83 -8.43
N ALA A 242 -8.81 10.41 -8.05
CA ALA A 242 -9.26 11.65 -8.67
C ALA A 242 -8.42 12.84 -8.17
N PRO A 243 -8.26 13.90 -8.98
CA PRO A 243 -7.57 15.12 -8.56
C PRO A 243 -8.10 15.67 -7.23
N GLY A 244 -7.19 16.10 -6.34
CA GLY A 244 -7.53 16.65 -5.03
C GLY A 244 -8.00 15.62 -3.98
N ARG A 245 -7.99 14.32 -4.31
CA ARG A 245 -8.28 13.24 -3.35
C ARG A 245 -6.99 12.59 -2.86
N ARG A 246 -7.13 11.85 -1.76
CA ARG A 246 -6.07 10.97 -1.21
C ARG A 246 -6.61 9.55 -1.08
N LEU A 247 -5.71 8.59 -1.02
CA LEU A 247 -6.03 7.19 -0.72
C LEU A 247 -5.77 6.95 0.77
N LEU A 248 -6.74 6.39 1.48
CA LEU A 248 -6.59 5.97 2.87
C LEU A 248 -6.62 4.45 2.97
N LEU A 249 -5.53 3.88 3.46
CA LEU A 249 -5.42 2.46 3.76
C LEU A 249 -5.94 2.18 5.17
N LEU A 250 -6.83 1.18 5.28
CA LEU A 250 -7.30 0.63 6.56
C LEU A 250 -6.68 -0.75 6.77
N PRO A 251 -5.54 -0.85 7.47
CA PRO A 251 -4.83 -2.11 7.71
C PRO A 251 -5.53 -2.93 8.80
N VAL A 252 -6.59 -3.65 8.43
CA VAL A 252 -7.45 -4.38 9.39
C VAL A 252 -7.17 -5.89 9.45
N ALA A 253 -6.26 -6.38 8.59
CA ALA A 253 -5.84 -7.78 8.56
C ALA A 253 -5.19 -8.28 9.87
N ARG A 254 -5.19 -9.60 10.06
CA ARG A 254 -4.54 -10.26 11.21
C ARG A 254 -4.17 -11.69 10.84
N ALA A 255 -2.92 -12.07 11.08
CA ALA A 255 -2.49 -13.44 10.85
C ALA A 255 -3.15 -14.43 11.82
N GLY A 256 -3.36 -15.65 11.32
CA GLY A 256 -4.17 -16.65 12.01
C GLY A 256 -5.66 -16.31 12.06
N GLY A 257 -6.09 -15.18 11.47
CA GLY A 257 -7.50 -14.87 11.30
C GLY A 257 -8.19 -15.87 10.38
N ARG A 258 -9.39 -16.32 10.75
CA ARG A 258 -10.13 -17.38 10.07
C ARG A 258 -11.49 -16.93 9.60
N LEU A 259 -11.86 -17.31 8.39
CA LEU A 259 -13.19 -17.16 7.84
C LEU A 259 -14.14 -18.30 8.24
N LEU A 260 -13.66 -19.54 8.38
CA LEU A 260 -14.52 -20.72 8.57
C LEU A 260 -14.77 -21.14 10.02
N ASP A 261 -14.52 -20.27 11.00
CA ASP A 261 -14.74 -20.58 12.41
C ASP A 261 -15.96 -19.85 13.00
N PRO A 262 -17.20 -20.32 12.73
CA PRO A 262 -18.42 -19.73 13.29
C PRO A 262 -18.63 -20.05 14.78
N GLY A 263 -17.68 -20.71 15.48
CA GLY A 263 -17.90 -21.29 16.80
C GLY A 263 -16.79 -21.14 17.84
N ALA A 264 -15.77 -20.30 17.61
CA ALA A 264 -14.76 -20.00 18.62
C ALA A 264 -15.39 -19.30 19.85
N ALA A 265 -15.70 -20.08 20.88
CA ALA A 265 -16.31 -19.57 22.12
C ALA A 265 -15.28 -19.08 23.18
N SER A 266 -13.98 -19.17 22.90
CA SER A 266 -12.92 -18.79 23.85
C SER A 266 -11.63 -18.36 23.14
N VAL A 267 -11.01 -17.30 23.68
CA VAL A 267 -9.72 -16.71 23.26
C VAL A 267 -8.51 -17.49 23.81
N SER A 268 -8.72 -18.60 24.53
CA SER A 268 -7.61 -19.39 25.07
C SER A 268 -6.79 -20.01 23.93
N ASP A 269 -5.53 -19.56 23.84
CA ASP A 269 -4.49 -19.88 22.85
C ASP A 269 -4.56 -19.11 21.52
N GLY A 270 -4.44 -17.77 21.58
CA GLY A 270 -3.66 -16.96 20.62
C GLY A 270 -3.98 -17.02 19.11
N ALA A 271 -4.97 -17.81 18.66
CA ALA A 271 -5.09 -18.27 17.27
C ALA A 271 -6.53 -18.31 16.73
N ARG A 272 -7.50 -17.68 17.41
CA ARG A 272 -8.91 -17.69 16.97
C ARG A 272 -9.52 -16.30 16.89
N ALA A 273 -9.06 -15.54 15.89
CA ALA A 273 -9.70 -14.29 15.51
C ALA A 273 -10.55 -14.55 14.24
N GLY A 274 -11.80 -14.08 14.24
CA GLY A 274 -12.82 -14.50 13.28
C GLY A 274 -13.18 -13.42 12.26
N TRP A 275 -13.18 -13.80 10.99
CA TRP A 275 -13.68 -13.02 9.86
C TRP A 275 -15.11 -13.39 9.47
N HIS A 276 -15.66 -14.48 9.99
CA HIS A 276 -17.04 -14.88 9.71
C HIS A 276 -18.02 -13.81 10.27
N PRO A 277 -18.93 -13.22 9.48
CA PRO A 277 -19.84 -12.18 9.98
C PRO A 277 -20.77 -12.63 11.11
N SER A 278 -21.08 -13.93 11.19
CA SER A 278 -21.90 -14.53 12.24
C SER A 278 -21.08 -15.15 13.39
N ASN A 279 -19.80 -14.80 13.51
CA ASN A 279 -18.99 -15.25 14.64
C ASN A 279 -19.55 -14.67 15.96
N THR A 280 -19.30 -15.34 17.09
CA THR A 280 -19.72 -14.88 18.44
C THR A 280 -18.58 -14.24 19.23
N LEU A 281 -17.46 -13.93 18.58
CA LEU A 281 -16.31 -13.30 19.23
C LEU A 281 -16.63 -11.84 19.54
N THR A 282 -15.83 -11.25 20.41
CA THR A 282 -15.95 -9.83 20.78
C THR A 282 -14.57 -9.19 20.90
N GLY A 283 -14.52 -7.86 20.91
CA GLY A 283 -13.28 -7.10 21.04
C GLY A 283 -12.29 -7.46 19.93
N ALA A 284 -11.00 -7.54 20.28
CA ALA A 284 -9.90 -7.75 19.32
C ALA A 284 -9.98 -9.06 18.51
N ALA A 285 -10.77 -10.04 18.95
CA ALA A 285 -10.95 -11.33 18.27
C ALA A 285 -12.03 -11.30 17.19
N ASP A 286 -12.99 -10.36 17.24
CA ASP A 286 -14.00 -10.19 16.20
C ASP A 286 -13.48 -9.29 15.08
N LEU A 287 -12.79 -9.88 14.10
CA LEU A 287 -12.10 -9.11 13.07
C LEU A 287 -13.08 -8.46 12.10
N PHE A 288 -14.18 -9.14 11.80
CA PHE A 288 -15.21 -8.63 10.88
C PHE A 288 -15.86 -7.37 11.41
N SER A 289 -16.45 -7.41 12.62
CA SER A 289 -17.17 -6.24 13.15
C SER A 289 -16.25 -5.07 13.41
N GLN A 290 -15.02 -5.32 13.87
CA GLN A 290 -14.03 -4.26 14.02
C GLN A 290 -13.67 -3.65 12.65
N ALA A 291 -13.48 -4.45 11.59
CA ALA A 291 -13.11 -3.93 10.26
C ALA A 291 -14.22 -3.04 9.70
N LEU A 292 -15.47 -3.42 9.94
CA LEU A 292 -16.62 -2.61 9.60
C LEU A 292 -16.66 -1.30 10.39
N ALA A 293 -16.43 -1.37 11.71
CA ALA A 293 -16.40 -0.19 12.57
C ALA A 293 -15.28 0.79 12.17
N ASP A 294 -14.08 0.30 11.87
CA ASP A 294 -12.95 1.12 11.43
C ASP A 294 -13.25 1.82 10.09
N ALA A 295 -13.87 1.11 9.15
CA ALA A 295 -14.27 1.68 7.87
C ALA A 295 -15.35 2.75 8.01
N GLN A 296 -16.36 2.50 8.85
CA GLN A 296 -17.41 3.48 9.13
C GLN A 296 -16.85 4.72 9.85
N ALA A 297 -15.93 4.53 10.81
CA ALA A 297 -15.24 5.63 11.48
C ALA A 297 -14.41 6.46 10.50
N ALA A 298 -13.67 5.81 9.59
CA ALA A 298 -12.90 6.49 8.56
C ALA A 298 -13.78 7.30 7.60
N VAL A 299 -14.96 6.78 7.21
CA VAL A 299 -15.95 7.54 6.43
C VAL A 299 -16.47 8.74 7.24
N ALA A 300 -16.75 8.56 8.53
CA ALA A 300 -17.28 9.61 9.39
C ALA A 300 -16.31 10.78 9.64
N LEU A 301 -15.01 10.63 9.37
CA LEU A 301 -14.04 11.74 9.44
C LEU A 301 -14.35 12.85 8.42
N ASN A 302 -14.91 12.51 7.26
CA ASN A 302 -15.39 13.47 6.27
C ASN A 302 -16.54 12.84 5.46
N PRO A 303 -17.77 12.78 5.99
CA PRO A 303 -18.86 12.00 5.40
C PRO A 303 -19.31 12.53 4.03
N ALA A 304 -18.98 13.77 3.70
CA ALA A 304 -19.31 14.37 2.41
C ALA A 304 -18.36 13.91 1.29
N GLN A 305 -17.13 13.49 1.63
CA GLN A 305 -16.08 13.23 0.63
C GLN A 305 -15.36 11.90 0.78
N ASN A 306 -15.37 11.28 1.96
CA ASN A 306 -14.78 9.96 2.19
C ASN A 306 -15.71 8.86 1.71
N ARG A 307 -15.15 7.85 1.05
CA ARG A 307 -15.91 6.70 0.55
C ARG A 307 -15.04 5.46 0.54
N VAL A 308 -15.63 4.31 0.88
CA VAL A 308 -14.97 3.02 0.68
C VAL A 308 -15.05 2.65 -0.80
N VAL A 309 -13.90 2.50 -1.44
CA VAL A 309 -13.81 2.19 -2.89
C VAL A 309 -13.43 0.74 -3.16
N CYS A 310 -12.84 0.05 -2.20
CA CYS A 310 -12.36 -1.31 -2.39
C CYS A 310 -12.19 -2.03 -1.05
N ALA A 311 -12.46 -3.33 -1.03
CA ALA A 311 -11.92 -4.25 -0.04
C ALA A 311 -10.95 -5.22 -0.70
N TYR A 312 -9.74 -5.32 -0.15
CA TYR A 312 -8.72 -6.25 -0.59
C TYR A 312 -8.62 -7.39 0.43
N TRP A 313 -9.03 -8.58 0.02
CA TRP A 313 -8.94 -9.81 0.79
C TRP A 313 -7.75 -10.68 0.38
N SER A 314 -6.88 -11.01 1.33
CA SER A 314 -5.91 -12.12 1.20
C SER A 314 -5.93 -12.95 2.48
N GLY A 315 -6.54 -14.13 2.40
CA GLY A 315 -6.69 -15.08 3.51
C GLY A 315 -6.92 -16.50 2.97
N GLY A 316 -7.24 -17.45 3.86
CA GLY A 316 -7.41 -18.86 3.53
C GLY A 316 -6.26 -19.76 3.98
N GLU A 317 -5.12 -19.21 4.39
CA GLU A 317 -3.95 -20.01 4.80
C GLU A 317 -4.26 -20.83 6.07
N ALA A 318 -4.97 -20.22 7.02
CA ALA A 318 -5.37 -20.88 8.25
C ALA A 318 -6.35 -22.03 7.99
N GLU A 319 -7.28 -21.84 7.05
CA GLU A 319 -8.21 -22.89 6.64
C GLU A 319 -7.52 -24.04 5.89
N VAL A 320 -6.53 -23.73 5.06
CA VAL A 320 -5.69 -24.73 4.38
C VAL A 320 -4.92 -25.57 5.41
N LEU A 321 -4.25 -24.92 6.37
CA LEU A 321 -3.48 -25.58 7.43
C LEU A 321 -4.34 -26.52 8.27
N ASP A 322 -5.57 -26.12 8.55
CA ASP A 322 -6.52 -26.89 9.35
C ASP A 322 -7.37 -27.84 8.50
N THR A 323 -7.06 -28.02 7.22
CA THR A 323 -7.70 -28.98 6.31
C THR A 323 -9.20 -28.78 6.14
N PHE A 324 -9.67 -27.53 6.20
CA PHE A 324 -11.07 -27.22 5.93
C PHE A 324 -11.44 -27.56 4.48
N ALA A 325 -12.73 -27.83 4.26
CA ALA A 325 -13.26 -28.08 2.93
C ALA A 325 -13.22 -26.80 2.07
N VAL A 326 -12.64 -26.89 0.88
CA VAL A 326 -12.53 -25.76 -0.05
C VAL A 326 -13.89 -25.19 -0.45
N ASP A 327 -14.89 -26.04 -0.64
CA ASP A 327 -16.26 -25.62 -0.98
C ASP A 327 -16.90 -24.80 0.15
N ALA A 328 -16.57 -25.14 1.41
CA ALA A 328 -17.04 -24.37 2.56
C ALA A 328 -16.39 -22.97 2.57
N TYR A 329 -15.09 -22.87 2.27
CA TYR A 329 -14.37 -21.59 2.21
C TYR A 329 -14.95 -20.68 1.11
N GLN A 330 -15.13 -21.23 -0.09
CA GLN A 330 -15.76 -20.50 -1.19
C GLN A 330 -17.17 -20.04 -0.85
N ALA A 331 -17.98 -20.93 -0.27
CA ALA A 331 -19.33 -20.61 0.16
C ALA A 331 -19.34 -19.51 1.24
N ALA A 332 -18.38 -19.52 2.17
CA ALA A 332 -18.29 -18.50 3.21
C ALA A 332 -17.89 -17.13 2.67
N LEU A 333 -16.96 -17.07 1.71
CA LEU A 333 -16.65 -15.81 1.01
C LEU A 333 -17.90 -15.27 0.31
N ARG A 334 -18.52 -16.11 -0.54
CA ARG A 334 -19.64 -15.73 -1.41
C ARG A 334 -20.92 -15.38 -0.66
N ASN A 335 -21.30 -16.21 0.30
CA ASN A 335 -22.63 -16.15 0.91
C ASN A 335 -22.63 -15.40 2.25
N HIS A 336 -21.47 -15.18 2.86
CA HIS A 336 -21.37 -14.56 4.18
C HIS A 336 -20.51 -13.30 4.15
N LEU A 337 -19.20 -13.42 3.93
CA LEU A 337 -18.27 -12.28 4.05
C LEU A 337 -18.64 -11.12 3.10
N ILE A 338 -18.76 -11.42 1.81
CA ILE A 338 -18.98 -10.39 0.77
C ILE A 338 -20.35 -9.69 0.96
N PRO A 339 -21.48 -10.41 1.09
CA PRO A 339 -22.77 -9.77 1.30
C PRO A 339 -22.83 -8.97 2.61
N ALA A 340 -22.28 -9.50 3.70
CA ALA A 340 -22.29 -8.80 4.99
C ALA A 340 -21.44 -7.53 4.96
N LEU A 341 -20.28 -7.55 4.30
CA LEU A 341 -19.43 -6.37 4.16
C LEU A 341 -20.14 -5.27 3.36
N ARG A 342 -20.74 -5.63 2.22
CA ARG A 342 -21.52 -4.72 1.37
C ARG A 342 -22.71 -4.14 2.12
N ALA A 343 -23.46 -4.96 2.84
CA ALA A 343 -24.60 -4.53 3.64
C ALA A 343 -24.17 -3.60 4.78
N GLY A 344 -23.12 -3.96 5.54
CA GLY A 344 -22.62 -3.18 6.66
C GLY A 344 -22.10 -1.81 6.24
N LEU A 345 -21.49 -1.70 5.05
CA LEU A 345 -20.98 -0.45 4.50
C LEU A 345 -22.02 0.34 3.69
N GLY A 346 -23.23 -0.20 3.50
CA GLY A 346 -24.25 0.41 2.63
C GLY A 346 -23.81 0.54 1.17
N ALA A 347 -22.91 -0.34 0.72
CA ALA A 347 -22.27 -0.30 -0.60
C ALA A 347 -22.52 -1.63 -1.35
N PRO A 348 -23.70 -1.82 -1.96
CA PRO A 348 -24.09 -3.09 -2.60
C PRO A 348 -23.16 -3.51 -3.75
N ASP A 349 -22.51 -2.54 -4.39
CA ASP A 349 -21.60 -2.75 -5.52
C ASP A 349 -20.13 -2.56 -5.13
N LEU A 350 -19.79 -2.66 -3.83
CA LEU A 350 -18.41 -2.50 -3.36
C LEU A 350 -17.46 -3.44 -4.13
N PRO A 351 -16.44 -2.90 -4.82
CA PRO A 351 -15.37 -3.68 -5.43
C PRO A 351 -14.60 -4.51 -4.39
N ILE A 352 -14.39 -5.79 -4.70
CA ILE A 352 -13.60 -6.70 -3.85
C ILE A 352 -12.57 -7.39 -4.71
N VAL A 353 -11.30 -7.32 -4.30
CA VAL A 353 -10.21 -8.11 -4.88
C VAL A 353 -9.80 -9.24 -3.93
N ILE A 354 -9.69 -10.44 -4.48
CA ILE A 354 -9.29 -11.65 -3.78
C ILE A 354 -7.96 -12.10 -4.36
N SER A 355 -6.91 -12.14 -3.54
CA SER A 355 -5.58 -12.66 -3.93
C SER A 355 -5.16 -13.92 -3.18
N GLY A 356 -6.06 -14.48 -2.36
CA GLY A 356 -5.88 -15.78 -1.70
C GLY A 356 -4.58 -15.99 -0.93
N ALA A 357 -4.23 -17.27 -0.79
CA ALA A 357 -3.00 -17.78 -0.19
C ALA A 357 -1.92 -18.10 -1.25
N ASN A 358 -0.68 -18.39 -0.84
CA ASN A 358 0.42 -18.64 -1.77
C ASN A 358 0.14 -19.84 -2.70
N PRO A 359 0.04 -19.63 -4.03
CA PRO A 359 -0.31 -20.68 -5.00
C PRO A 359 0.65 -21.86 -4.98
N ALA A 360 1.94 -21.62 -4.67
CA ALA A 360 2.97 -22.64 -4.63
C ALA A 360 2.74 -23.69 -3.53
N SER A 361 1.90 -23.36 -2.54
CA SER A 361 1.74 -24.13 -1.31
C SER A 361 0.30 -24.52 -1.00
N VAL A 362 -0.67 -24.01 -1.76
CA VAL A 362 -2.08 -24.41 -1.64
C VAL A 362 -2.48 -25.40 -2.74
N PRO A 363 -3.37 -26.36 -2.45
CA PRO A 363 -3.87 -27.27 -3.48
C PRO A 363 -4.52 -26.49 -4.64
N PRO A 364 -4.39 -26.93 -5.91
CA PRO A 364 -4.99 -26.25 -7.06
C PRO A 364 -6.50 -25.99 -6.93
N SER A 365 -7.22 -26.86 -6.21
CA SER A 365 -8.65 -26.69 -5.94
C SER A 365 -8.97 -25.40 -5.18
N TRP A 366 -8.10 -24.94 -4.27
CA TRP A 366 -8.28 -23.69 -3.53
C TRP A 366 -8.26 -22.48 -4.47
N ARG A 367 -7.26 -22.42 -5.34
CA ARG A 367 -7.16 -21.36 -6.35
C ARG A 367 -8.33 -21.37 -7.31
N MET A 368 -8.76 -22.56 -7.75
CA MET A 368 -9.93 -22.70 -8.62
C MET A 368 -11.21 -22.22 -7.93
N ALA A 369 -11.35 -22.45 -6.62
CA ALA A 369 -12.51 -22.01 -5.87
C ALA A 369 -12.55 -20.49 -5.71
N GLU A 370 -11.42 -19.83 -5.46
CA GLU A 370 -11.32 -18.37 -5.44
C GLU A 370 -11.53 -17.77 -6.84
N ALA A 371 -10.91 -18.34 -7.87
CA ALA A 371 -11.10 -17.92 -9.27
C ALA A 371 -12.55 -18.07 -9.76
N ALA A 372 -13.29 -19.05 -9.25
CA ALA A 372 -14.70 -19.22 -9.60
C ALA A 372 -15.62 -18.15 -8.99
N LEU A 373 -15.15 -17.34 -8.03
CA LEU A 373 -15.87 -16.16 -7.53
C LEU A 373 -15.70 -14.94 -8.43
N ASP A 374 -14.68 -14.93 -9.29
CA ASP A 374 -14.42 -13.85 -10.22
C ASP A 374 -15.64 -13.60 -11.11
N GLN A 375 -16.05 -12.33 -11.21
CA GLN A 375 -17.23 -11.92 -11.97
C GLN A 375 -17.16 -12.32 -13.45
N ASP A 376 -15.95 -12.42 -14.02
CA ASP A 376 -15.71 -12.73 -15.43
C ASP A 376 -15.49 -14.23 -15.65
N SER A 377 -15.58 -15.06 -14.60
CA SER A 377 -15.37 -16.53 -14.70
C SER A 377 -16.45 -17.27 -15.48
N LEU A 378 -17.60 -16.63 -15.75
CA LEU A 378 -18.80 -17.23 -16.35
C LEU A 378 -19.38 -18.43 -15.55
N GLY A 379 -18.86 -18.69 -14.35
CA GLY A 379 -19.28 -19.80 -13.51
C GLY A 379 -20.52 -19.49 -12.67
N LEU A 380 -21.18 -20.54 -12.15
CA LEU A 380 -22.33 -20.39 -11.24
C LEU A 380 -21.96 -19.70 -9.91
N ALA A 381 -20.68 -19.64 -9.58
CA ALA A 381 -20.14 -18.98 -8.38
C ALA A 381 -19.69 -17.52 -8.64
N ALA A 382 -19.70 -17.06 -9.89
CA ALA A 382 -19.31 -15.70 -10.25
C ALA A 382 -20.12 -14.69 -9.43
N THR A 383 -19.42 -13.74 -8.81
CA THR A 383 -20.02 -12.76 -7.91
C THR A 383 -19.78 -11.36 -8.47
N PRO A 384 -20.83 -10.54 -8.72
CA PRO A 384 -20.66 -9.20 -9.28
C PRO A 384 -19.72 -8.32 -8.46
N PHE A 385 -18.88 -7.53 -9.13
CA PHE A 385 -17.87 -6.64 -8.54
C PHE A 385 -16.82 -7.35 -7.66
N VAL A 386 -16.61 -8.65 -7.90
CA VAL A 386 -15.52 -9.43 -7.31
C VAL A 386 -14.54 -9.78 -8.42
N VAL A 387 -13.27 -9.46 -8.21
CA VAL A 387 -12.18 -9.87 -9.09
C VAL A 387 -11.24 -10.76 -8.31
N HIS A 388 -10.89 -11.89 -8.91
CA HIS A 388 -9.81 -12.72 -8.43
C HIS A 388 -8.53 -12.24 -9.11
N GLU A 389 -7.48 -12.04 -8.33
CA GLU A 389 -6.16 -11.69 -8.82
C GLU A 389 -5.40 -13.00 -9.06
N PRO A 390 -5.22 -13.43 -10.33
CA PRO A 390 -4.71 -14.75 -10.62
C PRO A 390 -3.22 -14.82 -10.33
N TRP A 391 -2.86 -15.57 -9.28
CA TRP A 391 -1.49 -15.99 -9.03
C TRP A 391 -1.29 -17.45 -9.44
N ASP A 392 -0.38 -17.67 -10.39
CA ASP A 392 0.01 -19.00 -10.81
C ASP A 392 1.31 -19.45 -10.12
N ASP A 393 1.68 -20.71 -10.32
CA ASP A 393 2.84 -21.35 -9.67
C ASP A 393 4.19 -20.77 -10.13
N GLY A 394 4.22 -20.04 -11.25
CA GLY A 394 5.41 -19.35 -11.77
C GLY A 394 5.58 -17.92 -11.26
N TRP A 395 4.53 -17.35 -10.66
CA TRP A 395 4.59 -16.05 -9.98
C TRP A 395 4.70 -16.22 -8.47
N GLY A 396 4.04 -17.25 -7.92
CA GLY A 396 4.26 -17.74 -6.56
C GLY A 396 5.75 -17.89 -6.34
N ASP A 397 6.30 -17.22 -5.34
CA ASP A 397 7.75 -17.15 -5.25
C ASP A 397 8.38 -18.54 -5.20
N GLY A 398 7.73 -19.58 -4.69
CA GLY A 398 8.36 -20.90 -4.50
C GLY A 398 9.67 -20.81 -3.68
N THR A 399 9.94 -19.62 -3.13
CA THR A 399 11.24 -19.10 -2.72
C THR A 399 11.04 -18.02 -1.65
N ARG A 400 10.42 -18.40 -0.53
CA ARG A 400 11.29 -18.27 0.65
C ARG A 400 12.51 -19.12 0.30
N PRO A 401 13.70 -18.57 0.00
CA PRO A 401 14.78 -19.35 -0.62
C PRO A 401 15.23 -20.52 0.26
N ASN A 402 14.83 -20.52 1.53
CA ASN A 402 14.73 -21.68 2.41
C ASN A 402 13.56 -21.46 3.38
N PRO A 403 12.37 -22.04 3.17
CA PRO A 403 11.37 -22.04 4.24
C PRO A 403 11.93 -22.95 5.35
N GLY A 404 12.09 -22.40 6.55
CA GLY A 404 12.53 -23.15 7.73
C GLY A 404 11.55 -24.25 8.11
N THR A 405 10.29 -24.15 7.68
CA THR A 405 9.27 -25.22 7.80
C THR A 405 8.31 -25.24 6.61
N PRO A 406 7.63 -26.37 6.30
CA PRO A 406 6.59 -26.42 5.27
C PRO A 406 5.45 -25.40 5.46
N ALA A 407 5.13 -25.04 6.70
CA ALA A 407 4.11 -24.03 7.01
C ALA A 407 4.53 -22.62 6.56
N GLU A 408 5.83 -22.35 6.45
CA GLU A 408 6.32 -21.05 5.98
C GLU A 408 6.19 -20.87 4.47
N ALA A 409 6.03 -21.95 3.71
CA ALA A 409 5.82 -21.90 2.27
C ALA A 409 4.44 -21.31 1.90
N LEU A 410 3.49 -21.29 2.83
CA LEU A 410 2.16 -20.68 2.62
C LEU A 410 2.21 -19.14 2.55
N TYR A 411 3.35 -18.54 2.90
CA TYR A 411 3.51 -17.10 2.93
C TYR A 411 4.25 -16.59 1.70
N PHE A 412 3.86 -15.41 1.21
CA PHE A 412 4.57 -14.72 0.14
C PHE A 412 5.78 -13.95 0.67
N SER A 413 6.88 -13.94 -0.08
CA SER A 413 7.99 -13.01 0.10
C SER A 413 7.56 -11.55 -0.02
N GLY A 414 8.43 -10.64 0.46
CA GLY A 414 8.17 -9.20 0.37
C GLY A 414 8.05 -8.76 -1.09
N SER A 415 8.95 -9.24 -1.94
CA SER A 415 8.94 -8.97 -3.38
C SER A 415 7.68 -9.50 -4.07
N ALA A 416 7.22 -10.70 -3.73
CA ALA A 416 5.96 -11.24 -4.24
C ALA A 416 4.76 -10.40 -3.78
N ASN A 417 4.71 -10.00 -2.49
CA ASN A 417 3.64 -9.14 -1.98
C ASN A 417 3.60 -7.78 -2.69
N ARG A 418 4.74 -7.19 -3.03
CA ARG A 418 4.76 -5.96 -3.82
C ARG A 418 4.11 -6.14 -5.19
N LEU A 419 4.47 -7.20 -5.92
CA LEU A 419 3.87 -7.52 -7.23
C LEU A 419 2.36 -7.79 -7.12
N ARG A 420 1.93 -8.54 -6.10
CA ARG A 420 0.50 -8.77 -5.78
C ARG A 420 -0.24 -7.48 -5.55
N GLY A 421 0.37 -6.52 -4.84
CA GLY A 421 -0.22 -5.20 -4.63
C GLY A 421 -0.50 -4.49 -5.95
N VAL A 422 0.49 -4.42 -6.83
CA VAL A 422 0.36 -3.79 -8.15
C VAL A 422 -0.69 -4.50 -9.01
N ALA A 423 -0.67 -5.84 -9.04
CA ALA A 423 -1.62 -6.63 -9.82
C ALA A 423 -3.07 -6.51 -9.29
N ALA A 424 -3.26 -6.51 -7.97
CA ALA A 424 -4.56 -6.28 -7.36
C ALA A 424 -5.11 -4.89 -7.67
N ALA A 425 -4.26 -3.85 -7.62
CA ALA A 425 -4.67 -2.50 -8.01
C ALA A 425 -5.11 -2.45 -9.47
N ARG A 426 -4.35 -3.08 -10.39
CA ARG A 426 -4.73 -3.17 -11.81
C ARG A 426 -6.05 -3.90 -12.01
N CYS A 427 -6.28 -5.01 -11.31
CA CYS A 427 -7.56 -5.73 -11.39
C CYS A 427 -8.74 -4.81 -11.04
N ILE A 428 -8.61 -4.04 -9.96
CA ILE A 428 -9.65 -3.10 -9.54
C ILE A 428 -9.82 -1.95 -10.55
N THR A 429 -8.73 -1.28 -10.95
CA THR A 429 -8.81 -0.07 -11.77
C THR A 429 -9.18 -0.37 -13.22
N GLU A 430 -8.67 -1.45 -13.81
CA GLU A 430 -8.93 -1.81 -15.20
C GLU A 430 -10.30 -2.49 -15.37
N ARG A 431 -10.75 -3.30 -14.40
CA ARG A 431 -11.96 -4.15 -14.56
C ARG A 431 -13.20 -3.65 -13.84
N LEU A 432 -13.06 -2.89 -12.74
CA LEU A 432 -14.20 -2.50 -11.90
C LEU A 432 -14.48 -1.00 -11.88
N ILE A 433 -13.44 -0.18 -11.72
CA ILE A 433 -13.61 1.28 -11.59
C ILE A 433 -13.51 1.97 -12.97
N GLY A 434 -12.81 1.33 -13.92
CA GLY A 434 -12.42 1.90 -15.19
C GLY A 434 -11.22 2.84 -15.02
N LEU A 435 -10.32 2.83 -16.01
CA LEU A 435 -9.22 3.79 -16.04
C LEU A 435 -9.81 5.20 -16.17
N ARG A 436 -9.68 6.02 -15.13
CA ARG A 436 -9.86 7.46 -15.29
C ARG A 436 -8.68 7.92 -16.12
N ARG A 437 -8.89 8.02 -17.44
CA ARG A 437 -7.94 8.67 -18.37
C ARG A 437 -7.41 9.93 -17.68
N LEU A 438 -6.08 10.02 -17.56
CA LEU A 438 -5.34 11.23 -17.24
C LEU A 438 -6.03 12.43 -17.89
N SER A 439 -6.86 13.13 -17.13
CA SER A 439 -7.57 14.32 -17.59
C SER A 439 -6.69 15.52 -17.28
N VAL A 440 -5.50 15.53 -17.87
CA VAL A 440 -4.68 16.72 -18.15
C VAL A 440 -3.90 16.43 -19.43
N ILE A 441 -4.57 16.50 -20.58
CA ILE A 441 -3.89 17.00 -21.78
C ILE A 441 -4.20 18.48 -21.75
N GLY A 442 -3.28 19.28 -21.22
CA GLY A 442 -3.33 20.72 -21.45
C GLY A 442 -3.29 20.98 -22.97
N GLU A 443 -3.85 22.09 -23.42
CA GLU A 443 -4.04 22.47 -24.84
C GLU A 443 -2.78 22.44 -25.75
N ILE A 444 -1.61 21.99 -25.28
CA ILE A 444 -0.33 22.07 -25.97
C ILE A 444 0.41 20.71 -26.10
N ASP A 445 -0.02 19.63 -25.44
CA ASP A 445 0.69 18.35 -25.56
C ASP A 445 0.27 17.55 -26.81
N ILE A 446 1.08 17.69 -27.86
CA ILE A 446 0.99 16.92 -29.10
C ILE A 446 1.32 15.46 -28.77
N ILE A 447 0.33 14.58 -28.92
CA ILE A 447 0.53 13.14 -29.01
C ILE A 447 1.30 12.85 -30.30
N THR A 448 2.63 12.73 -30.23
CA THR A 448 3.42 12.13 -31.32
C THR A 448 3.35 10.61 -31.19
N THR A 449 2.22 10.02 -31.53
CA THR A 449 2.17 8.58 -31.86
C THR A 449 2.40 8.45 -33.36
N THR A 450 3.63 8.12 -33.74
CA THR A 450 3.95 7.67 -35.10
C THR A 450 3.24 6.33 -35.33
N VAL A 451 2.05 6.36 -35.92
CA VAL A 451 1.37 5.17 -36.42
C VAL A 451 2.02 4.81 -37.75
N SER A 452 2.96 3.87 -37.74
CA SER A 452 3.42 3.19 -38.95
C SER A 452 2.35 2.21 -39.42
N ILE A 453 1.52 2.65 -40.36
CA ILE A 453 0.67 1.75 -41.17
C ILE A 453 1.56 1.23 -42.30
N ALA A 454 1.86 -0.07 -42.31
CA ALA A 454 2.45 -0.73 -43.46
C ALA A 454 1.39 -0.82 -44.58
N ALA A 455 1.78 -0.43 -45.80
CA ALA A 455 1.00 -0.59 -47.02
C ALA A 455 1.11 -2.01 -47.59
#